data_AF-A0AAW5ECV9-F1
#
_entry.id   AF-A0AAW5ECV9-F1
#
_cell.length_a   1.000
_cell.length_b   1.000
_cell.length_c   1.000
_cell.angle_alpha   90.00
_cell.angle_beta   90.00
_cell.angle_gamma   90.00
#
_symmetry.space_group_name_H-M   'P 1'
#
loop_
_entity.id
_entity.type
_entity.pdbx_description
1 polymer ?
#
loop_
_entity_poly.entity_id
_entity_poly.type
_entity_poly.pdbx_seq_one_letter_code
_entity_poly.pdbx_strand_id
1 'polypeptide(L)'
;MNNVYGATHKEKKGSMHGYYLGRYRFLQMEKRWYHQVIQDMKKWGLIHYTFFHIVDRVLMITIVGGLVLAYFTGSTPGFGILLYVAVSCYLLIKFPKIEEGRSQMFLFLAISLLYVIFLIDSNLILPYLLFILSGSLLFVAFPRLLLSKKAAQIRSEIKMFRKQLKQEGIPSVEDGAQLDRQVGLALIFGVREFPIPSMQSEDWMKTAPLSTFIHSEGNPMDYLFETWKLSKPPFGYFKTDKSTGKDGSSSADGGSGGGSGGGDSGGGAGAD
;
A
#
# COMPACT_ATOMS: atom_id res chain seq x y z
N MET A 1 -0.48 -0.47 8.00
CA MET A 1 0.26 -1.75 8.15
C MET A 1 0.54 -1.91 9.63
N ASN A 2 -0.17 -2.83 10.31
CA ASN A 2 -0.02 -3.06 11.74
C ASN A 2 1.29 -3.82 12.01
N ASN A 3 2.04 -3.34 13.00
CA ASN A 3 3.39 -3.78 13.35
C ASN A 3 3.37 -5.15 14.03
N VAL A 4 4.08 -6.13 13.47
CA VAL A 4 4.17 -7.50 14.01
C VAL A 4 5.53 -7.74 14.69
N TYR A 5 6.35 -6.73 15.01
CA TYR A 5 7.75 -6.99 15.41
C TYR A 5 8.26 -6.12 16.57
N GLY A 6 9.05 -6.70 17.47
CA GLY A 6 9.69 -6.03 18.60
C GLY A 6 11.11 -6.57 18.87
N ALA A 7 11.87 -5.88 19.72
CA ALA A 7 13.29 -6.19 19.98
C ALA A 7 13.50 -7.44 20.87
N THR A 8 14.61 -8.15 20.66
CA THR A 8 15.01 -9.33 21.46
C THR A 8 15.47 -8.96 22.88
N HIS A 9 15.43 -9.89 23.84
CA HIS A 9 15.82 -9.62 25.24
C HIS A 9 17.29 -9.16 25.39
N LYS A 10 18.20 -9.66 24.53
CA LYS A 10 19.61 -9.21 24.49
C LYS A 10 19.75 -7.79 23.91
N GLU A 11 19.00 -7.44 22.87
CA GLU A 11 18.99 -6.07 22.30
C GLU A 11 18.30 -5.06 23.24
N LYS A 12 17.31 -5.50 24.02
CA LYS A 12 16.72 -4.69 25.11
C LYS A 12 17.74 -4.41 26.21
N LYS A 13 18.63 -5.37 26.53
CA LYS A 13 19.69 -5.22 27.54
C LYS A 13 20.91 -4.42 27.05
N GLY A 14 21.26 -4.48 25.76
CA GLY A 14 22.51 -3.95 25.21
C GLY A 14 22.45 -2.58 24.52
N SER A 15 21.36 -1.82 24.69
CA SER A 15 20.95 -0.58 24.00
C SER A 15 19.94 -0.80 22.86
N MET A 16 18.69 -0.40 23.12
CA MET A 16 17.63 -0.38 22.10
C MET A 16 17.96 0.50 20.88
N HIS A 17 18.91 1.43 21.01
CA HIS A 17 19.26 2.37 19.97
C HIS A 17 19.76 1.66 18.69
N GLY A 18 20.56 0.59 18.83
CA GLY A 18 21.06 -0.17 17.68
C GLY A 18 19.94 -0.87 16.89
N TYR A 19 18.93 -1.40 17.58
CA TYR A 19 17.76 -2.03 16.96
C TYR A 19 16.94 -1.02 16.14
N TYR A 20 16.62 0.14 16.73
CA TYR A 20 15.87 1.19 16.02
C TYR A 20 16.63 1.72 14.81
N LEU A 21 17.96 1.88 14.92
CA LEU A 21 18.79 2.35 13.82
C LEU A 21 18.86 1.32 12.68
N GLY A 22 19.02 0.04 12.99
CA GLY A 22 18.98 -1.04 12.01
C GLY A 22 17.63 -1.12 11.29
N ARG A 23 16.54 -1.02 12.04
CA ARG A 23 15.18 -0.98 11.50
C ARG A 23 14.95 0.23 10.59
N TYR A 24 15.39 1.41 11.01
CA TYR A 24 15.27 2.62 10.20
C TYR A 24 16.01 2.48 8.86
N ARG A 25 17.23 1.93 8.88
CA ARG A 25 18.00 1.65 7.66
C ARG A 25 17.29 0.64 6.76
N PHE A 26 16.73 -0.43 7.32
CA PHE A 26 15.96 -1.40 6.55
C PHE A 26 14.76 -0.75 5.86
N LEU A 27 13.95 0.03 6.58
CA LEU A 27 12.80 0.75 6.02
C LEU A 27 13.22 1.74 4.93
N GLN A 28 14.37 2.39 5.08
CA GLN A 28 14.91 3.25 4.03
C GLN A 28 15.31 2.46 2.78
N MET A 29 15.96 1.30 2.94
CA MET A 29 16.32 0.42 1.83
C MET A 29 15.08 -0.12 1.12
N GLU A 30 14.07 -0.55 1.88
CA GLU A 30 12.78 -1.00 1.36
C GLU A 30 12.09 0.13 0.56
N LYS A 31 12.06 1.35 1.10
CA LYS A 31 11.50 2.51 0.40
C LYS A 31 12.24 2.80 -0.91
N ARG A 32 13.58 2.69 -0.91
CA ARG A 32 14.41 2.86 -2.11
C ARG A 32 14.14 1.77 -3.15
N TRP A 33 14.12 0.52 -2.72
CA TRP A 33 13.79 -0.63 -3.56
C TRP A 33 12.40 -0.45 -4.18
N TYR A 34 11.39 -0.09 -3.38
CA TYR A 34 10.04 0.16 -3.87
C TYR A 34 9.99 1.29 -4.91
N HIS A 35 10.75 2.38 -4.70
CA HIS A 35 10.87 3.46 -5.70
C HIS A 35 11.52 2.99 -6.98
N GLN A 36 12.58 2.17 -6.90
CA GLN A 36 13.24 1.59 -8.07
C GLN A 36 12.28 0.70 -8.86
N VAL A 37 11.51 -0.17 -8.17
CA VAL A 37 10.49 -1.01 -8.82
C VAL A 37 9.45 -0.14 -9.55
N ILE A 38 8.96 0.94 -8.95
CA ILE A 38 8.04 1.87 -9.63
C ILE A 38 8.69 2.53 -10.85
N GLN A 39 9.95 2.98 -10.72
CA GLN A 39 10.67 3.60 -11.82
C GLN A 39 10.87 2.62 -12.98
N ASP A 40 11.17 1.36 -12.68
CA ASP A 40 11.28 0.33 -13.70
C ASP A 40 9.89 0.08 -14.32
N MET A 41 8.83 -0.11 -13.53
CA MET A 41 7.47 -0.22 -14.10
C MET A 41 7.10 0.96 -15.03
N LYS A 42 7.59 2.18 -14.73
CA LYS A 42 7.46 3.37 -15.58
C LYS A 42 8.29 3.24 -16.86
N LYS A 43 9.57 2.85 -16.80
CA LYS A 43 10.43 2.62 -17.97
C LYS A 43 9.87 1.54 -18.90
N TRP A 44 9.29 0.49 -18.33
CA TRP A 44 8.66 -0.61 -19.07
C TRP A 44 7.26 -0.25 -19.60
N GLY A 45 6.77 0.97 -19.37
CA GLY A 45 5.50 1.47 -19.88
C GLY A 45 4.26 0.83 -19.25
N LEU A 46 4.41 0.18 -18.08
CA LEU A 46 3.30 -0.50 -17.39
C LEU A 46 2.37 0.49 -16.69
N ILE A 47 2.88 1.67 -16.35
CA ILE A 47 2.18 2.73 -15.63
C ILE A 47 2.22 4.01 -16.48
N HIS A 48 1.07 4.67 -16.64
CA HIS A 48 0.98 5.98 -17.30
C HIS A 48 0.47 7.05 -16.33
N TYR A 49 1.36 7.96 -15.96
CA TYR A 49 1.07 9.11 -15.10
C TYR A 49 0.61 10.34 -15.90
N THR A 50 0.89 10.37 -17.21
CA THR A 50 0.59 11.50 -18.10
C THR A 50 -0.89 11.82 -18.15
N PHE A 51 -1.76 10.80 -18.17
CA PHE A 51 -3.21 11.01 -18.22
C PHE A 51 -3.72 11.73 -16.97
N PHE A 52 -3.25 11.33 -15.79
CA PHE A 52 -3.61 11.96 -14.54
C PHE A 52 -3.18 13.44 -14.51
N HIS A 53 -1.95 13.75 -14.95
CA HIS A 53 -1.52 15.15 -15.05
C HIS A 53 -2.33 15.98 -16.05
N ILE A 54 -2.79 15.38 -17.14
CA ILE A 54 -3.66 16.07 -18.11
C ILE A 54 -5.01 16.36 -17.46
N VAL A 55 -5.64 15.37 -16.83
CA VAL A 55 -6.93 15.54 -16.14
C VAL A 55 -6.84 16.60 -15.05
N ASP A 56 -5.80 16.57 -14.22
CA ASP A 56 -5.59 17.56 -13.16
C ASP A 56 -5.47 18.98 -13.72
N ARG A 57 -4.68 19.15 -14.80
CA ARG A 57 -4.53 20.45 -15.46
C ARG A 57 -5.84 20.93 -16.06
N VAL A 58 -6.58 20.06 -16.74
CA VAL A 58 -7.87 20.41 -17.32
C VAL A 58 -8.85 20.82 -16.23
N LEU A 59 -8.90 20.10 -15.10
CA LEU A 59 -9.73 20.44 -13.96
C LEU A 59 -9.38 21.84 -13.41
N MET A 60 -8.10 22.10 -13.14
CA MET A 60 -7.64 23.41 -12.65
C MET A 60 -7.96 24.53 -13.64
N ILE A 61 -7.68 24.35 -14.93
CA ILE A 61 -7.98 25.34 -15.97
C ILE A 61 -9.48 25.62 -16.03
N THR A 62 -10.32 24.58 -15.89
CA THR A 62 -11.78 24.75 -15.90
C THR A 62 -12.26 25.54 -14.68
N ILE A 63 -11.69 25.28 -13.50
CA ILE A 63 -12.00 26.04 -12.26
C ILE A 63 -11.49 27.48 -12.35
N VAL A 64 -10.33 27.74 -12.95
CA VAL A 64 -9.88 29.13 -13.14
C VAL A 64 -10.74 29.84 -14.19
N GLY A 65 -11.05 29.17 -15.30
CA GLY A 65 -11.86 29.70 -16.39
C GLY A 65 -13.28 30.07 -15.94
N GLY A 66 -13.90 29.23 -15.10
CA GLY A 66 -15.21 29.52 -14.51
C GLY A 66 -15.21 30.82 -13.67
N LEU A 67 -14.17 31.03 -12.85
CA LEU A 67 -14.05 32.26 -12.04
C LEU A 67 -13.78 33.49 -12.90
N VAL A 68 -12.96 33.36 -13.95
CA VAL A 68 -12.71 34.45 -14.90
C VAL A 68 -14.00 34.83 -15.63
N LEU A 69 -14.82 33.86 -16.03
CA LEU A 69 -16.13 34.13 -16.63
C LEU A 69 -17.07 34.84 -15.65
N ALA A 70 -17.10 34.44 -14.37
CA ALA A 70 -17.87 35.12 -13.33
C ALA A 70 -17.40 36.57 -13.07
N TYR A 71 -16.13 36.89 -13.36
CA TYR A 71 -15.67 38.27 -13.33
C TYR A 71 -16.27 39.11 -14.46
N PHE A 72 -16.38 38.57 -15.67
CA PHE A 72 -16.99 39.28 -16.81
C PHE A 72 -18.48 39.55 -16.62
N THR A 73 -19.18 38.79 -15.78
CA THR A 73 -20.57 39.07 -15.38
C THR A 73 -20.69 40.14 -14.29
N GLY A 74 -19.57 40.74 -13.85
CA GLY A 74 -19.54 41.78 -12.82
C GLY A 74 -19.66 41.25 -11.40
N SER A 75 -19.53 39.94 -11.20
CA SER A 75 -19.84 39.27 -9.93
C SER A 75 -18.67 39.21 -8.94
N THR A 76 -17.52 39.85 -9.25
CA THR A 76 -16.27 39.70 -8.49
C THR A 76 -15.42 40.99 -8.52
N PRO A 77 -14.73 41.36 -7.41
CA PRO A 77 -13.83 42.52 -7.40
C PRO A 77 -12.57 42.31 -8.27
N GLY A 78 -12.24 43.31 -9.10
CA GLY A 78 -11.16 43.22 -10.10
C GLY A 78 -9.74 42.99 -9.56
N PHE A 79 -9.42 43.46 -8.35
CA PHE A 79 -8.11 43.18 -7.75
C PHE A 79 -8.00 41.74 -7.24
N GLY A 80 -9.09 41.21 -6.67
CA GLY A 80 -9.12 39.84 -6.15
C GLY A 80 -8.95 38.79 -7.25
N ILE A 81 -9.59 39.00 -8.40
CA ILE A 81 -9.48 38.07 -9.55
C ILE A 81 -8.06 38.06 -10.12
N LEU A 82 -7.40 39.23 -10.21
CA LEU A 82 -6.02 39.34 -10.68
C LEU A 82 -5.06 38.54 -9.78
N LEU A 83 -5.18 38.69 -8.46
CA LEU A 83 -4.35 37.96 -7.50
C LEU A 83 -4.62 36.45 -7.57
N TYR A 84 -5.89 36.05 -7.62
CA TYR A 84 -6.26 34.63 -7.73
C TYR A 84 -5.73 33.98 -9.01
N VAL A 85 -5.86 34.65 -10.15
CA VAL A 85 -5.35 34.16 -11.44
C VAL A 85 -3.82 34.07 -11.42
N ALA A 86 -3.12 35.06 -10.86
CA ALA A 86 -1.67 35.04 -10.74
C ALA A 86 -1.17 33.85 -9.90
N VAL A 87 -1.79 33.61 -8.73
CA VAL A 87 -1.46 32.48 -7.85
C VAL A 87 -1.79 31.15 -8.52
N SER A 88 -2.94 31.05 -9.19
CA SER A 88 -3.37 29.84 -9.89
C SER A 88 -2.47 29.50 -11.07
N CYS A 89 -2.08 30.49 -11.87
CA CYS A 89 -1.09 30.31 -12.94
C CYS A 89 0.28 29.88 -12.40
N TYR A 90 0.73 30.48 -11.29
CA TYR A 90 1.98 30.08 -10.64
C TYR A 90 1.94 28.60 -10.21
N LEU A 91 0.84 28.15 -9.60
CA LEU A 91 0.64 26.76 -9.20
C LEU A 91 0.61 25.81 -10.42
N LEU A 92 -0.08 26.19 -11.51
CA LEU A 92 -0.12 25.42 -12.75
C LEU A 92 1.27 25.23 -13.40
N ILE A 93 2.11 26.27 -13.39
CA ILE A 93 3.46 26.23 -13.97
C ILE A 93 4.42 25.39 -13.11
N LYS A 94 4.27 25.43 -11.77
CA LYS A 94 5.10 24.65 -10.84
C LYS A 94 4.71 23.17 -10.78
N PHE A 95 3.46 22.83 -11.10
CA PHE A 95 2.90 21.48 -11.05
C PHE A 95 3.70 20.37 -11.78
N PRO A 96 4.22 20.55 -13.02
CA PRO A 96 4.94 19.46 -13.71
C PRO A 96 6.25 19.01 -13.08
N LYS A 97 6.82 19.78 -12.14
CA LYS A 97 8.19 19.53 -11.64
C LYS A 97 8.22 18.71 -10.36
N ILE A 98 7.09 18.52 -9.70
CA ILE A 98 7.05 17.93 -8.36
C ILE A 98 6.39 16.56 -8.49
N GLU A 99 7.21 15.53 -8.64
CA GLU A 99 6.77 14.13 -8.60
C GLU A 99 6.23 13.72 -7.21
N GLU A 100 6.31 14.63 -6.22
CA GLU A 100 6.00 14.36 -4.81
C GLU A 100 4.70 15.04 -4.34
N GLY A 101 3.56 14.42 -4.69
CA GLY A 101 2.35 14.44 -3.85
C GLY A 101 1.17 15.31 -4.27
N ARG A 102 -0.04 14.88 -3.86
CA ARG A 102 -1.33 15.55 -4.10
C ARG A 102 -1.51 16.87 -3.33
N SER A 103 -0.58 17.25 -2.45
CA SER A 103 -0.80 18.36 -1.50
C SER A 103 -1.05 19.70 -2.22
N GLN A 104 -0.40 19.91 -3.37
CA GLN A 104 -0.55 21.14 -4.14
C GLN A 104 -1.94 21.28 -4.76
N MET A 105 -2.54 20.18 -5.19
CA MET A 105 -3.92 20.19 -5.70
C MET A 105 -4.92 20.45 -4.58
N PHE A 106 -4.70 19.88 -3.39
CA PHE A 106 -5.50 20.22 -2.21
C PHE A 106 -5.36 21.68 -1.82
N LEU A 107 -4.16 22.24 -1.89
CA LEU A 107 -3.91 23.67 -1.65
C LEU A 107 -4.64 24.53 -2.69
N PHE A 108 -4.56 24.19 -3.98
CA PHE A 108 -5.29 24.88 -5.04
C PHE A 108 -6.81 24.85 -4.82
N LEU A 109 -7.36 23.68 -4.48
CA LEU A 109 -8.79 23.52 -4.19
C LEU A 109 -9.19 24.31 -2.93
N ALA A 110 -8.36 24.34 -1.89
CA ALA A 110 -8.61 25.13 -0.69
C ALA A 110 -8.63 26.64 -0.97
N ILE A 111 -7.67 27.14 -1.76
CA ILE A 111 -7.66 28.55 -2.19
C ILE A 111 -8.90 28.85 -3.03
N SER A 112 -9.26 27.95 -3.94
CA SER A 112 -10.43 28.12 -4.81
C SER A 112 -11.73 28.14 -4.01
N LEU A 113 -11.88 27.28 -2.99
CA LEU A 113 -13.02 27.30 -2.06
C LEU A 113 -13.09 28.60 -1.26
N LEU A 114 -11.96 29.07 -0.73
CA LEU A 114 -11.89 30.32 0.00
C LEU A 114 -12.26 31.51 -0.88
N TYR A 115 -11.88 31.47 -2.16
CA TYR A 115 -12.23 32.51 -3.13
C TYR A 115 -13.73 32.60 -3.40
N VAL A 116 -14.47 31.50 -3.36
CA VAL A 116 -15.95 31.50 -3.54
C VAL A 116 -16.65 32.42 -2.54
N ILE A 117 -16.10 32.57 -1.33
CA ILE A 117 -16.66 33.44 -0.28
C ILE A 117 -16.61 34.92 -0.69
N PHE A 118 -15.70 35.29 -1.59
CA PHE A 118 -15.52 36.67 -2.06
C PHE A 118 -16.35 37.00 -3.31
N LEU A 119 -17.19 36.08 -3.80
CA LEU A 119 -18.14 36.36 -4.87
C LEU A 119 -19.22 37.33 -4.36
N ILE A 120 -19.50 38.37 -5.16
CA ILE A 120 -20.50 39.40 -4.86
C ILE A 120 -21.91 38.87 -5.15
N ASP A 121 -22.07 38.06 -6.20
CA ASP A 121 -23.36 37.51 -6.58
C ASP A 121 -23.68 36.22 -5.81
N SER A 122 -24.63 36.33 -4.87
CA SER A 122 -25.12 35.21 -4.08
C SER A 122 -25.68 34.04 -4.88
N ASN A 123 -26.19 34.29 -6.10
CA ASN A 123 -26.75 33.23 -6.95
C ASN A 123 -25.66 32.34 -7.56
N LEU A 124 -24.42 32.86 -7.68
CA LEU A 124 -23.28 32.12 -8.23
C LEU A 124 -22.50 31.35 -7.17
N ILE A 125 -22.61 31.71 -5.89
CA ILE A 125 -21.88 31.05 -4.79
C ILE A 125 -22.18 29.55 -4.73
N LEU A 126 -23.47 29.19 -4.65
CA LEU A 126 -23.89 27.78 -4.51
C LEU A 126 -23.51 26.89 -5.71
N PRO A 127 -23.78 27.26 -6.98
CA PRO A 127 -23.38 26.43 -8.11
C PRO A 127 -21.86 26.32 -8.21
N TYR A 128 -21.11 27.37 -7.89
CA TYR A 128 -19.65 27.33 -7.93
C TYR A 128 -19.05 26.44 -6.85
N LEU A 129 -19.61 26.50 -5.64
CA LEU A 129 -19.21 25.65 -4.52
C LEU A 129 -19.45 24.17 -4.86
N LEU A 130 -20.62 23.83 -5.42
CA LEU A 130 -20.93 22.48 -5.88
C LEU A 130 -20.02 22.03 -7.02
N PHE A 131 -19.66 22.94 -7.93
CA PHE A 131 -18.70 22.66 -9.00
C PHE A 131 -17.30 22.31 -8.45
N ILE A 132 -16.77 23.08 -7.49
CA ILE A 132 -15.48 22.78 -6.87
C ILE A 132 -15.56 21.48 -6.04
N LEU A 133 -16.64 21.26 -5.28
CA LEU A 133 -16.81 20.04 -4.50
C LEU A 133 -16.90 18.79 -5.38
N SER A 134 -17.69 18.84 -6.45
CA SER A 134 -17.79 17.73 -7.41
C SER A 134 -16.46 17.47 -8.10
N GLY A 135 -15.72 18.51 -8.50
CA GLY A 135 -14.37 18.39 -9.04
C GLY A 135 -13.37 17.79 -8.05
N SER A 136 -13.44 18.19 -6.78
CA SER A 136 -12.64 17.63 -5.69
C SER A 136 -12.95 16.16 -5.45
N LEU A 137 -14.24 15.79 -5.42
CA LEU A 137 -14.67 14.41 -5.26
C LEU A 137 -14.20 13.54 -6.44
N LEU A 138 -14.34 14.05 -7.66
CA LEU A 138 -13.86 13.39 -8.88
C LEU A 138 -12.34 13.20 -8.83
N PHE A 139 -11.59 14.21 -8.38
CA PHE A 139 -10.15 14.10 -8.19
C PHE A 139 -9.78 13.04 -7.14
N VAL A 140 -10.44 13.01 -5.99
CA VAL A 140 -10.19 12.02 -4.94
C VAL A 140 -10.49 10.61 -5.43
N ALA A 141 -11.63 10.43 -6.12
CA ALA A 141 -12.06 9.16 -6.69
C ALA A 141 -11.15 8.69 -7.84
N PHE A 142 -10.48 9.61 -8.55
CA PHE A 142 -9.63 9.25 -9.66
C PHE A 142 -8.39 8.46 -9.18
N PRO A 143 -8.15 7.25 -9.73
CA PRO A 143 -6.98 6.46 -9.37
C PRO A 143 -5.71 7.18 -9.83
N ARG A 144 -4.71 7.25 -8.94
CA ARG A 144 -3.41 7.92 -9.22
C ARG A 144 -2.64 7.27 -10.36
N LEU A 145 -2.86 5.97 -10.58
CA LEU A 145 -2.12 5.17 -11.54
C LEU A 145 -3.14 4.43 -12.41
N LEU A 146 -3.11 4.72 -13.69
CA LEU A 146 -3.78 3.88 -14.67
C LEU A 146 -2.78 2.82 -15.13
N LEU A 147 -3.17 1.56 -14.94
CA LEU A 147 -2.42 0.44 -15.48
C LEU A 147 -2.57 0.44 -16.99
N SER A 148 -1.47 0.28 -17.71
CA SER A 148 -1.48 0.00 -19.14
C SER A 148 -2.24 -1.30 -19.44
N LYS A 149 -2.75 -1.45 -20.67
CA LYS A 149 -3.38 -2.70 -21.14
C LYS A 149 -2.48 -3.91 -20.89
N LYS A 150 -1.16 -3.76 -21.07
CA LYS A 150 -0.17 -4.80 -20.79
C LYS A 150 -0.10 -5.16 -19.31
N ALA A 151 -0.15 -4.18 -18.42
CA ALA A 151 -0.16 -4.41 -16.98
C ALA A 151 -1.48 -5.05 -16.52
N ALA A 152 -2.61 -4.67 -17.14
CA ALA A 152 -3.90 -5.31 -16.92
C ALA A 152 -3.88 -6.79 -17.37
N GLN A 153 -3.26 -7.09 -18.51
CA GLN A 153 -3.07 -8.45 -19.01
C GLN A 153 -2.20 -9.29 -18.06
N ILE A 154 -1.04 -8.78 -17.64
CA ILE A 154 -0.19 -9.48 -16.65
C ILE A 154 -0.97 -9.74 -15.36
N ARG A 155 -1.75 -8.75 -14.89
CA ARG A 155 -2.60 -8.93 -13.71
C ARG A 155 -3.67 -10.01 -13.91
N SER A 156 -4.27 -10.09 -15.11
CA SER A 156 -5.23 -11.15 -15.42
C SER A 156 -4.56 -12.51 -15.50
N GLU A 157 -3.37 -12.61 -16.10
CA GLU A 157 -2.58 -13.84 -16.18
C GLU A 157 -2.20 -14.34 -14.78
N ILE A 158 -1.72 -13.46 -13.90
CA ILE A 158 -1.47 -13.79 -12.49
C ILE A 158 -2.75 -14.29 -11.81
N LYS A 159 -3.90 -13.68 -12.07
CA LYS A 159 -5.18 -14.11 -11.49
C LYS A 159 -5.60 -15.49 -12.00
N MET A 160 -5.42 -15.76 -13.30
CA MET A 160 -5.70 -17.07 -13.90
C MET A 160 -4.76 -18.13 -13.34
N PHE A 161 -3.46 -17.84 -13.28
CA PHE A 161 -2.45 -18.72 -12.68
C PHE A 161 -2.81 -19.09 -11.24
N ARG A 162 -3.15 -18.11 -10.40
CA ARG A 162 -3.61 -18.37 -9.01
C ARG A 162 -4.87 -19.21 -8.94
N LYS A 163 -5.78 -19.08 -9.90
CA LYS A 163 -7.01 -19.87 -9.96
C LYS A 163 -6.71 -21.31 -10.38
N GLN A 164 -5.91 -21.49 -11.43
CA GLN A 164 -5.45 -22.80 -11.89
C GLN A 164 -4.72 -23.55 -10.79
N LEU A 165 -3.76 -22.91 -10.11
CA LEU A 165 -3.01 -23.54 -9.02
C LEU A 165 -3.88 -24.02 -7.87
N LYS A 166 -4.96 -23.29 -7.57
CA LYS A 166 -5.92 -23.66 -6.51
C LYS A 166 -6.87 -24.78 -6.92
N GLN A 167 -7.20 -24.88 -8.21
CA GLN A 167 -8.17 -25.85 -8.72
C GLN A 167 -7.51 -27.16 -9.14
N GLU A 168 -6.41 -27.07 -9.86
CA GLU A 168 -5.74 -28.18 -10.53
C GLU A 168 -4.42 -28.56 -9.84
N GLY A 169 -3.87 -27.67 -9.01
CA GLY A 169 -2.55 -27.87 -8.41
C GLY A 169 -1.40 -27.47 -9.31
N ILE A 170 -0.20 -27.81 -8.88
CA ILE A 170 1.00 -27.67 -9.71
C ILE A 170 1.05 -28.89 -10.64
N PRO A 171 1.15 -28.71 -11.97
CA PRO A 171 1.24 -29.83 -12.90
C PRO A 171 2.43 -30.71 -12.54
N SER A 172 2.26 -32.03 -12.69
CA SER A 172 3.34 -33.00 -12.49
C SER A 172 4.42 -32.77 -13.54
N VAL A 173 5.53 -32.15 -13.16
CA VAL A 173 6.69 -31.94 -14.02
C VAL A 173 7.77 -32.95 -13.63
N GLU A 174 8.34 -33.65 -14.61
CA GLU A 174 9.43 -34.64 -14.39
C GLU A 174 10.73 -33.97 -13.94
N ASP A 175 10.92 -32.70 -14.26
CA ASP A 175 12.07 -31.87 -13.88
C ASP A 175 11.81 -31.14 -12.55
N GLY A 176 12.52 -31.57 -11.49
CA GLY A 176 12.43 -30.97 -10.16
C GLY A 176 12.75 -29.48 -10.10
N ALA A 177 13.66 -29.00 -10.96
CA ALA A 177 14.03 -27.58 -10.98
C ALA A 177 12.87 -26.70 -11.49
N GLN A 178 12.08 -27.21 -12.44
CA GLN A 178 10.89 -26.51 -12.94
C GLN A 178 9.77 -26.51 -11.92
N LEU A 179 9.63 -27.59 -11.15
CA LEU A 179 8.66 -27.67 -10.07
C LEU A 179 8.95 -26.61 -9.00
N ASP A 180 10.19 -26.52 -8.53
CA ASP A 180 10.62 -25.52 -7.55
C ASP A 180 10.44 -24.09 -8.07
N ARG A 181 10.65 -23.86 -9.36
CA ARG A 181 10.37 -22.56 -9.98
C ARG A 181 8.88 -22.21 -9.92
N GLN A 182 7.99 -23.17 -10.21
CA GLN A 182 6.54 -22.95 -10.16
C GLN A 182 6.04 -22.75 -8.73
N VAL A 183 6.59 -23.52 -7.77
CA VAL A 183 6.36 -23.35 -6.33
C VAL A 183 6.83 -21.98 -5.86
N GLY A 184 8.03 -21.56 -6.25
CA GLY A 184 8.56 -20.23 -5.94
C GLY A 184 7.68 -19.11 -6.49
N LEU A 185 7.20 -19.24 -7.72
CA LEU A 185 6.22 -18.30 -8.30
C LEU A 185 4.89 -18.30 -7.53
N ALA A 186 4.40 -19.46 -7.10
CA ALA A 186 3.19 -19.56 -6.29
C ALA A 186 3.34 -18.81 -4.95
N LEU A 187 4.48 -18.95 -4.28
CA LEU A 187 4.82 -18.23 -3.04
C LEU A 187 4.94 -16.73 -3.27
N ILE A 188 5.67 -16.29 -4.31
CA ILE A 188 5.83 -14.88 -4.67
C ILE A 188 4.46 -14.25 -4.96
N PHE A 189 3.60 -14.96 -5.69
CA PHE A 189 2.25 -14.51 -5.94
C PHE A 189 1.32 -14.71 -4.76
N GLY A 190 1.76 -15.23 -3.62
CA GLY A 190 0.98 -15.34 -2.38
C GLY A 190 -0.18 -16.31 -2.50
N VAL A 191 0.04 -17.49 -3.09
CA VAL A 191 -0.87 -18.63 -2.98
C VAL A 191 -0.44 -19.43 -1.75
N ARG A 192 -1.34 -19.60 -0.79
CA ARG A 192 -1.04 -20.26 0.50
C ARG A 192 -1.22 -21.77 0.48
N GLU A 193 -2.21 -22.23 -0.29
CA GLU A 193 -2.61 -23.63 -0.35
C GLU A 193 -2.70 -24.03 -1.81
N PHE A 194 -1.94 -25.06 -2.17
CA PHE A 194 -1.98 -25.69 -3.48
C PHE A 194 -1.48 -27.14 -3.33
N PRO A 195 -2.13 -28.10 -3.99
CA PRO A 195 -1.64 -29.48 -3.98
C PRO A 195 -0.35 -29.57 -4.79
N ILE A 196 0.68 -30.16 -4.17
CA ILE A 196 1.93 -30.55 -4.82
C ILE A 196 1.82 -32.03 -5.14
N PRO A 197 2.09 -32.47 -6.38
CA PRO A 197 2.10 -33.88 -6.71
C PRO A 197 3.14 -34.61 -5.84
N SER A 198 2.71 -35.65 -5.12
CA SER A 198 3.59 -36.44 -4.26
C SER A 198 4.53 -37.29 -5.11
N MET A 199 5.77 -36.83 -5.30
CA MET A 199 6.83 -37.64 -5.90
C MET A 199 7.69 -38.26 -4.79
N GLN A 200 7.71 -39.60 -4.73
CA GLN A 200 8.33 -40.37 -3.63
C GLN A 200 9.82 -40.72 -3.88
N SER A 201 10.46 -40.20 -4.94
CA SER A 201 11.85 -40.56 -5.25
C SER A 201 12.85 -39.68 -4.51
N GLU A 202 13.91 -40.29 -3.95
CA GLU A 202 15.01 -39.58 -3.30
C GLU A 202 15.74 -38.60 -4.25
N ASP A 203 15.77 -38.90 -5.54
CA ASP A 203 16.38 -38.04 -6.56
C ASP A 203 15.58 -36.75 -6.81
N TRP A 204 14.25 -36.81 -6.63
CA TRP A 204 13.40 -35.63 -6.68
C TRP A 204 13.67 -34.70 -5.49
N MET A 205 13.95 -35.28 -4.31
CA MET A 205 14.23 -34.47 -3.11
C MET A 205 15.49 -33.59 -3.24
N LYS A 206 16.47 -34.05 -4.02
CA LYS A 206 17.72 -33.30 -4.29
C LYS A 206 17.54 -32.21 -5.33
N THR A 207 16.59 -32.37 -6.25
CA THR A 207 16.40 -31.48 -7.40
C THR A 207 15.32 -30.43 -7.17
N ALA A 208 14.43 -30.62 -6.19
CA ALA A 208 13.33 -29.71 -5.86
C ALA A 208 13.23 -29.39 -4.35
N PRO A 209 14.27 -28.82 -3.71
CA PRO A 209 14.35 -28.61 -2.26
C PRO A 209 13.25 -27.71 -1.67
N LEU A 210 12.69 -26.76 -2.43
CA LEU A 210 11.64 -25.88 -1.93
C LEU A 210 10.29 -26.60 -1.87
N SER A 211 9.99 -27.40 -2.89
CA SER A 211 8.77 -28.20 -2.96
C SER A 211 8.78 -29.31 -1.89
N THR A 212 9.94 -29.90 -1.62
CA THR A 212 10.11 -30.91 -0.57
C THR A 212 9.90 -30.30 0.80
N PHE A 213 10.48 -29.13 1.06
CA PHE A 213 10.28 -28.38 2.29
C PHE A 213 8.80 -28.11 2.58
N ILE A 214 8.03 -27.67 1.57
CA ILE A 214 6.59 -27.43 1.72
C ILE A 214 5.84 -28.71 2.08
N HIS A 215 6.27 -29.84 1.52
CA HIS A 215 5.65 -31.14 1.75
C HIS A 215 5.99 -31.73 3.13
N SER A 216 7.22 -31.52 3.63
CA SER A 216 7.72 -32.13 4.87
C SER A 216 7.63 -31.23 6.10
N GLU A 217 8.00 -29.96 5.99
CA GLU A 217 8.24 -29.04 7.12
C GLU A 217 7.21 -27.90 7.20
N GLY A 218 6.26 -27.85 6.26
CA GLY A 218 5.13 -26.92 6.29
C GLY A 218 5.39 -25.62 5.54
N ASN A 219 4.77 -24.52 5.98
CA ASN A 219 4.74 -23.29 5.21
C ASN A 219 6.12 -22.55 5.26
N PRO A 220 6.78 -22.33 4.11
CA PRO A 220 8.11 -21.72 4.05
C PRO A 220 8.10 -20.27 4.49
N MET A 221 6.94 -19.60 4.43
CA MET A 221 6.80 -18.27 5.01
C MET A 221 6.90 -18.33 6.53
N ASP A 222 6.28 -19.32 7.17
CA ASP A 222 6.32 -19.48 8.62
C ASP A 222 7.72 -19.85 9.08
N TYR A 223 8.42 -20.72 8.36
CA TYR A 223 9.84 -20.99 8.58
C TYR A 223 10.70 -19.72 8.43
N LEU A 224 10.49 -18.92 7.39
CA LEU A 224 11.14 -17.61 7.26
C LEU A 224 10.80 -16.72 8.44
N PHE A 225 9.54 -16.67 8.87
CA PHE A 225 9.13 -15.85 10.00
C PHE A 225 9.72 -16.36 11.32
N GLU A 226 10.01 -17.65 11.44
CA GLU A 226 10.57 -18.22 12.65
C GLU A 226 12.09 -18.14 12.73
N THR A 227 12.76 -18.31 11.60
CA THR A 227 14.23 -18.36 11.49
C THR A 227 14.85 -17.02 11.20
N TRP A 228 14.13 -16.11 10.56
CA TRP A 228 14.64 -14.77 10.30
C TRP A 228 14.62 -13.96 11.60
N LYS A 229 15.79 -13.42 11.97
CA LYS A 229 16.02 -12.68 13.22
C LYS A 229 15.10 -11.46 13.43
N LEU A 230 14.37 -11.05 12.41
CA LEU A 230 13.53 -9.84 12.37
C LEU A 230 12.02 -10.14 12.38
N SER A 231 11.62 -11.41 12.38
CA SER A 231 10.24 -11.82 12.11
C SER A 231 9.49 -12.44 13.29
N LYS A 232 10.17 -12.84 14.37
CA LYS A 232 9.47 -13.18 15.63
C LYS A 232 9.16 -11.90 16.39
N PRO A 233 7.89 -11.43 16.46
CA PRO A 233 7.51 -10.52 17.54
C PRO A 233 7.93 -11.15 18.86
N PRO A 234 8.47 -10.38 19.81
CA PRO A 234 8.46 -10.81 21.19
C PRO A 234 7.00 -10.96 21.57
N PHE A 235 6.54 -12.21 21.66
CA PHE A 235 5.34 -12.56 22.41
C PHE A 235 5.56 -12.10 23.86
N GLY A 236 5.15 -10.87 24.09
CA GLY A 236 5.18 -10.18 25.37
C GLY A 236 4.25 -8.98 25.42
N TYR A 237 3.48 -8.72 24.35
CA TYR A 237 2.49 -7.62 24.31
C TYR A 237 1.06 -8.09 23.94
N PHE A 238 0.83 -9.39 23.80
CA PHE A 238 -0.52 -9.96 23.67
C PHE A 238 -0.64 -11.20 24.56
N LYS A 239 -0.65 -11.00 25.88
CA LYS A 239 -1.42 -11.86 26.78
C LYS A 239 -2.85 -11.32 26.79
N THR A 240 -3.63 -11.68 25.78
CA THR A 240 -5.06 -11.88 25.97
C THR A 240 -5.20 -13.35 26.37
N ASP A 241 -5.27 -13.59 27.68
CA ASP A 241 -5.84 -14.83 28.19
C ASP A 241 -7.32 -14.84 27.77
N LYS A 242 -7.64 -15.62 26.73
CA LYS A 242 -8.93 -16.29 26.65
C LYS A 242 -8.68 -17.75 26.32
N SER A 243 -9.05 -18.57 27.29
CA SER A 243 -9.21 -20.00 27.16
C SER A 243 -10.15 -20.34 26.00
N THR A 244 -9.86 -21.50 25.42
CA THR A 244 -10.64 -22.29 24.48
C THR A 244 -12.14 -22.23 24.74
N GLY A 245 -12.89 -21.75 23.75
CA GLY A 245 -14.34 -21.89 23.65
C GLY A 245 -14.72 -21.95 22.17
N LYS A 246 -15.35 -23.06 21.79
CA LYS A 246 -15.83 -23.40 20.44
C LYS A 246 -16.69 -22.30 19.81
N ASP A 247 -16.61 -22.24 18.47
CA ASP A 247 -17.59 -21.75 17.50
C ASP A 247 -18.11 -20.30 17.63
N GLY A 248 -17.90 -19.48 16.59
CA GLY A 248 -18.72 -18.29 16.37
C GLY A 248 -18.00 -17.08 15.77
N SER A 249 -18.59 -16.53 14.73
CA SER A 249 -18.20 -15.36 13.94
C SER A 249 -18.09 -14.02 14.70
N SER A 250 -17.33 -13.10 14.09
CA SER A 250 -17.62 -11.66 13.91
C SER A 250 -17.00 -10.59 14.84
N SER A 251 -16.49 -9.54 14.15
CA SER A 251 -16.68 -8.10 14.37
C SER A 251 -16.04 -7.32 15.54
N ALA A 252 -15.93 -6.02 15.27
CA ALA A 252 -15.13 -4.98 15.90
C ALA A 252 -15.67 -4.39 17.22
N ASP A 253 -14.85 -3.50 17.80
CA ASP A 253 -15.14 -2.39 18.74
C ASP A 253 -14.78 -2.53 20.23
N GLY A 254 -13.88 -1.62 20.66
CA GLY A 254 -13.90 -0.75 21.86
C GLY A 254 -14.16 -1.29 23.28
N GLY A 255 -13.37 -0.82 24.26
CA GLY A 255 -13.83 -0.75 25.66
C GLY A 255 -12.74 -0.77 26.76
N SER A 256 -12.80 0.22 27.66
CA SER A 256 -11.96 0.50 28.83
C SER A 256 -12.21 -0.41 30.06
N GLY A 257 -11.25 -0.47 31.00
CA GLY A 257 -11.51 -0.84 32.40
C GLY A 257 -10.27 -1.34 33.15
N GLY A 258 -10.04 -0.83 34.38
CA GLY A 258 -8.84 -1.06 35.19
C GLY A 258 -8.89 -2.27 36.15
N GLY A 259 -7.88 -2.38 37.01
CA GLY A 259 -7.90 -3.24 38.21
C GLY A 259 -6.69 -4.16 38.40
N SER A 260 -5.77 -3.72 39.27
CA SER A 260 -5.01 -4.42 40.32
C SER A 260 -4.72 -5.94 40.24
N GLY A 261 -3.47 -6.31 40.57
CA GLY A 261 -3.14 -7.62 41.16
C GLY A 261 -1.88 -8.28 40.60
N GLY A 262 -0.88 -8.52 41.46
CA GLY A 262 0.45 -9.04 41.09
C GLY A 262 0.55 -10.55 40.88
N GLY A 263 1.77 -11.02 40.65
CA GLY A 263 2.12 -12.43 40.67
C GLY A 263 3.32 -12.78 39.78
N ASP A 264 4.45 -13.10 40.43
CA ASP A 264 5.67 -13.66 39.86
C ASP A 264 5.44 -15.00 39.14
N SER A 265 6.19 -15.21 38.05
CA SER A 265 6.77 -16.49 37.54
C SER A 265 7.06 -16.31 36.04
N GLY A 266 8.25 -16.58 35.49
CA GLY A 266 9.23 -17.60 35.81
C GLY A 266 9.22 -18.64 34.69
N GLY A 267 10.34 -18.87 34.01
CA GLY A 267 10.50 -20.02 33.10
C GLY A 267 11.21 -19.69 31.79
N GLY A 268 12.52 -19.96 31.75
CA GLY A 268 13.34 -19.91 30.55
C GLY A 268 13.52 -21.27 29.87
N ALA A 269 14.00 -21.22 28.63
CA ALA A 269 14.82 -22.22 27.93
C ALA A 269 15.36 -21.48 26.67
N GLY A 270 16.64 -21.40 26.34
CA GLY A 270 17.77 -22.26 26.70
C GLY A 270 17.96 -23.32 25.62
N ALA A 271 18.61 -22.96 24.52
CA ALA A 271 19.26 -23.90 23.60
C ALA A 271 20.36 -23.15 22.82
N ASP A 272 21.56 -23.75 22.83
CA ASP A 272 22.82 -23.31 22.23
C ASP A 272 22.76 -23.19 20.69
#